data_AF-A0A5C9EX78-F1
#
_entry.id   AF-A0A5C9EX78-F1
#
_cell.length_a   1.000
_cell.length_b   1.000
_cell.length_c   1.000
_cell.angle_alpha   90.00
_cell.angle_beta   90.00
_cell.angle_gamma   90.00
#
_symmetry.space_group_name_H-M   'P 1'
#
loop_
_entity.id
_entity.type
_entity.pdbx_description
1 polymer ?
#
loop_
_entity_poly.entity_id
_entity_poly.type
_entity_poly.pdbx_seq_one_letter_code
_entity_poly.pdbx_strand_id
1 'polypeptide(L)'
;MTQVEFYNLFVKIIVSFFCGFVVGIERTRQSAQYGARDHIFYSIIATTLIILYENYLENIGMWILSITIGGMILFLLIGSVYRLFHEEDPGYTTTLSMILAMVVGILSYYNFVLSIAISVIFLIILSTKKQFYKIKELQRIEWTGTVQFIAIVVLLLILIPEDIVIVNINLRSVIIIFITILAIKYFSYFLLRYSAEHNLYYISLLGGFAHSEATTMQLAEIGASSASIWLVIQTMLGRMILILLLGAVELLQYAFLPILLTATVGLFGSFLILKNKKTKLKFRKIENPLSVKSALIFTGTYALALLVTFILDYFILQNFIAYSFISFLIGLLSGGASSLFVTTAFLSGLINSGQALILLAIGLTAAILNKIFYSLQVLDTKKNKKKYAIHLIFYQSITIFLLVSSTILTIYIFSLPFL
;
A
#
# COMPACT_ATOMS: atom_id res chain seq x y z
N MET A 1 15.07 -30.77 -19.49
CA MET A 1 14.48 -29.52 -18.97
C MET A 1 15.52 -28.42 -19.03
N THR A 2 15.22 -27.30 -19.68
CA THR A 2 16.13 -26.13 -19.70
C THR A 2 16.02 -25.33 -18.40
N GLN A 3 16.99 -24.45 -18.11
CA GLN A 3 16.92 -23.58 -16.91
C GLN A 3 15.70 -22.62 -16.95
N VAL A 4 15.32 -22.17 -18.15
CA VAL A 4 14.14 -21.31 -18.38
C VAL A 4 12.85 -22.08 -18.09
N GLU A 5 12.77 -23.33 -18.55
CA GLU A 5 11.63 -24.21 -18.33
C GLU A 5 11.45 -24.56 -16.84
N PHE A 6 12.56 -24.86 -16.14
CA PHE A 6 12.55 -25.02 -14.68
C PHE A 6 11.97 -23.79 -13.99
N TYR A 7 12.46 -22.59 -14.35
CA TYR A 7 12.00 -21.34 -13.75
C TYR A 7 10.50 -21.12 -13.99
N ASN A 8 10.01 -21.38 -15.20
CA ASN A 8 8.59 -21.26 -15.53
C ASN A 8 7.72 -22.22 -14.70
N LEU A 9 8.13 -23.49 -14.55
CA LEU A 9 7.41 -24.44 -13.71
C LEU A 9 7.47 -24.06 -12.23
N PHE A 10 8.61 -23.57 -11.77
CA PHE A 10 8.79 -23.09 -10.40
C PHE A 10 7.88 -21.90 -10.07
N VAL A 11 7.78 -20.93 -10.98
CA VAL A 11 6.85 -19.78 -10.84
C VAL A 11 5.40 -20.27 -10.74
N LYS A 12 4.98 -21.23 -11.57
CA LYS A 12 3.62 -21.80 -11.51
C LYS A 12 3.31 -22.43 -10.15
N ILE A 13 4.27 -23.15 -9.56
CA ILE A 13 4.14 -23.74 -8.21
C ILE A 13 4.07 -22.64 -7.14
N ILE A 14 4.91 -21.60 -7.24
CA ILE A 14 4.86 -20.46 -6.31
C ILE A 14 3.50 -19.75 -6.38
N VAL A 15 2.98 -19.49 -7.58
CA VAL A 15 1.67 -18.86 -7.74
C VAL A 15 0.59 -19.72 -7.10
N SER A 16 0.60 -21.02 -7.39
CA SER A 16 -0.32 -21.98 -6.78
C SER A 16 -0.28 -21.96 -5.25
N PHE A 17 0.92 -21.91 -4.66
CA PHE A 17 1.10 -21.76 -3.21
C PHE A 17 0.35 -20.52 -2.70
N PHE A 18 0.58 -19.36 -3.32
CA PHE A 18 -0.03 -18.10 -2.87
C PHE A 18 -1.54 -18.07 -3.11
N CYS A 19 -2.04 -18.60 -4.23
CA CYS A 19 -3.47 -18.72 -4.50
C CYS A 19 -4.17 -19.64 -3.48
N GLY A 20 -3.57 -20.79 -3.17
CA GLY A 20 -4.07 -21.69 -2.12
C GLY A 20 -4.07 -21.03 -0.74
N PHE A 21 -2.99 -20.31 -0.40
CA PHE A 21 -2.90 -19.52 0.82
C PHE A 21 -4.03 -18.48 0.91
N VAL A 22 -4.22 -17.67 -0.14
CA VAL A 22 -5.25 -16.63 -0.24
C VAL A 22 -6.64 -17.20 -0.02
N VAL A 23 -6.98 -18.34 -0.63
CA VAL A 23 -8.28 -19.00 -0.44
C VAL A 23 -8.44 -19.53 1.00
N GLY A 24 -7.41 -20.15 1.56
CA GLY A 24 -7.46 -20.80 2.88
C GLY A 24 -7.27 -19.87 4.09
N ILE A 25 -6.81 -18.64 3.87
CA ILE A 25 -6.48 -17.71 4.96
C ILE A 25 -7.68 -17.39 5.85
N GLU A 26 -8.87 -17.26 5.25
CA GLU A 26 -10.11 -16.99 5.98
C GLU A 26 -10.57 -18.19 6.81
N ARG A 27 -10.27 -19.42 6.37
CA ARG A 27 -10.65 -20.64 7.09
C ARG A 27 -9.86 -20.81 8.38
N THR A 28 -8.56 -20.51 8.35
CA THR A 28 -7.69 -20.46 9.54
C THR A 28 -8.24 -19.52 10.62
N ARG A 29 -8.90 -18.43 10.22
CA ARG A 29 -9.47 -17.42 11.13
C ARG A 29 -10.74 -17.90 11.83
N GLN A 30 -11.55 -18.74 11.18
CA GLN A 30 -12.84 -19.19 11.72
C GLN A 30 -12.69 -20.41 12.64
N SER A 31 -11.46 -20.73 13.07
CA SER A 31 -11.15 -21.97 13.81
C SER A 31 -11.61 -23.22 13.08
N ALA A 32 -11.64 -23.19 11.75
CA ALA A 32 -11.91 -24.38 10.97
C ALA A 32 -10.76 -25.37 11.17
N GLN A 33 -11.09 -26.67 11.27
CA GLN A 33 -10.11 -27.75 11.37
C GLN A 33 -9.12 -27.75 10.19
N TYR A 34 -9.55 -27.22 9.05
CA TYR A 34 -8.73 -26.99 7.87
C TYR A 34 -8.34 -25.52 7.72
N GLY A 35 -7.05 -25.26 7.60
CA GLY A 35 -6.47 -23.92 7.53
C GLY A 35 -5.82 -23.59 6.20
N ALA A 36 -5.08 -22.49 6.17
CA ALA A 36 -4.35 -22.02 4.98
C ALA A 36 -3.34 -23.06 4.49
N ARG A 37 -2.70 -23.78 5.42
CA ARG A 37 -1.79 -24.89 5.13
C ARG A 37 -2.43 -25.92 4.21
N ASP A 38 -3.64 -26.36 4.52
CA ASP A 38 -4.30 -27.44 3.78
C ASP A 38 -4.69 -26.96 2.38
N HIS A 39 -5.17 -25.72 2.25
CA HIS A 39 -5.49 -25.13 0.94
C HIS A 39 -4.24 -24.95 0.07
N ILE A 40 -3.10 -24.60 0.68
CA ILE A 40 -1.79 -24.59 -0.01
C ILE A 40 -1.49 -25.99 -0.56
N PHE A 41 -1.63 -27.03 0.26
CA PHE A 41 -1.36 -28.41 -0.18
C PHE A 41 -2.26 -28.82 -1.36
N TYR A 42 -3.58 -28.59 -1.27
CA TYR A 42 -4.50 -28.94 -2.35
C TYR A 42 -4.17 -28.21 -3.64
N SER A 43 -3.83 -26.91 -3.58
CA SER A 43 -3.44 -26.13 -4.74
C SER A 43 -2.13 -26.63 -5.38
N ILE A 44 -1.09 -26.87 -4.57
CA ILE A 44 0.22 -27.32 -5.07
C ILE A 44 0.15 -28.72 -5.64
N ILE A 45 -0.57 -29.63 -4.97
CA ILE A 45 -0.77 -31.00 -5.48
C ILE A 45 -1.47 -30.92 -6.84
N ALA A 46 -2.52 -30.12 -6.98
CA ALA A 46 -3.22 -29.97 -8.25
C ALA A 46 -2.31 -29.44 -9.37
N THR A 47 -1.51 -28.40 -9.08
CA THR A 47 -0.54 -27.85 -10.03
C THR A 47 0.52 -28.87 -10.41
N THR A 48 1.06 -29.59 -9.43
CA THR A 48 2.09 -30.61 -9.64
C THR A 48 1.56 -31.77 -10.48
N LEU A 49 0.32 -32.21 -10.24
CA LEU A 49 -0.32 -33.25 -11.05
C LEU A 49 -0.49 -32.82 -12.51
N ILE A 50 -0.85 -31.56 -12.77
CA ILE A 50 -0.91 -31.02 -14.14
C ILE A 50 0.47 -30.94 -14.77
N ILE A 51 1.50 -30.49 -14.03
CA ILE A 51 2.89 -30.49 -14.51
C ILE A 51 3.34 -31.91 -14.88
N LEU A 52 3.02 -32.90 -14.04
CA LEU A 52 3.35 -34.31 -14.29
C LEU A 52 2.63 -34.84 -15.51
N TYR A 53 1.32 -34.56 -15.65
CA TYR A 53 0.52 -34.96 -16.81
C TYR A 53 1.08 -34.39 -18.12
N GLU A 54 1.30 -33.07 -18.17
CA GLU A 54 1.67 -32.38 -19.41
C GLU A 54 3.13 -32.64 -19.84
N ASN A 55 4.05 -32.87 -18.89
CA ASN A 55 5.48 -32.92 -19.21
C ASN A 55 6.14 -34.30 -19.05
N TYR A 56 5.50 -35.24 -18.35
CA TYR A 56 6.16 -36.50 -17.94
C TYR A 56 5.31 -37.76 -18.09
N LEU A 57 3.98 -37.65 -18.06
CA LEU A 57 3.07 -38.79 -18.04
C LEU A 57 2.11 -38.68 -19.23
N GLU A 58 2.52 -39.21 -20.38
CA GLU A 58 1.73 -39.24 -21.61
C GLU A 58 0.42 -40.05 -21.45
N ASN A 59 0.34 -41.28 -21.99
CA ASN A 59 -0.90 -42.05 -22.11
C ASN A 59 -1.53 -42.46 -20.75
N ILE A 60 -0.74 -42.53 -19.68
CA ILE A 60 -1.20 -42.93 -18.34
C ILE A 60 -1.59 -41.71 -17.49
N GLY A 61 -1.12 -40.51 -17.84
CA GLY A 61 -1.24 -39.34 -16.98
C GLY A 61 -2.67 -38.88 -16.78
N MET A 62 -3.55 -39.04 -17.77
CA MET A 62 -4.97 -38.68 -17.63
C MET A 62 -5.69 -39.53 -16.59
N TRP A 63 -5.35 -40.83 -16.50
CA TRP A 63 -5.91 -41.74 -15.49
C TRP A 63 -5.41 -41.39 -14.09
N ILE A 64 -4.10 -41.16 -13.93
CA ILE A 64 -3.51 -40.76 -12.65
C ILE A 64 -4.11 -39.43 -12.18
N LEU A 65 -4.24 -38.45 -13.08
CA LEU A 65 -4.83 -37.15 -12.79
C LEU A 65 -6.28 -37.31 -12.31
N SER A 66 -7.10 -38.04 -13.05
CA SER A 66 -8.53 -38.23 -12.77
C SER A 66 -8.77 -38.98 -11.46
N ILE A 67 -8.02 -40.07 -11.22
CA ILE A 67 -8.11 -40.86 -9.98
C ILE A 67 -7.66 -40.02 -8.79
N THR A 68 -6.56 -39.27 -8.91
CA THR A 68 -6.02 -38.48 -7.80
C THR A 68 -6.94 -37.32 -7.43
N ILE A 69 -7.34 -36.51 -8.43
CA ILE A 69 -8.25 -35.37 -8.22
C ILE A 69 -9.62 -35.86 -7.74
N GLY A 70 -10.17 -36.89 -8.40
CA GLY A 70 -11.44 -37.50 -8.01
C GLY A 70 -11.39 -38.06 -6.59
N GLY A 71 -10.31 -38.75 -6.23
CA GLY A 71 -10.06 -39.26 -4.89
C GLY A 71 -9.96 -38.17 -3.83
N MET A 72 -9.28 -37.05 -4.14
CA MET A 72 -9.23 -35.88 -3.24
C MET A 72 -10.62 -35.26 -3.02
N ILE A 73 -11.42 -35.10 -4.08
CA ILE A 73 -12.80 -34.60 -3.95
C ILE A 73 -13.65 -35.57 -3.11
N LEU A 74 -13.57 -36.87 -3.41
CA LEU A 74 -14.30 -37.90 -2.65
C LEU A 74 -13.91 -37.89 -1.17
N PHE A 75 -12.61 -37.77 -0.86
CA PHE A 75 -12.13 -37.67 0.51
C PHE A 75 -12.72 -36.46 1.25
N LEU A 76 -12.78 -35.30 0.58
CA LEU A 76 -13.42 -34.10 1.15
C LEU A 76 -14.93 -34.28 1.36
N LEU A 77 -15.63 -34.93 0.43
CA LEU A 77 -17.07 -35.21 0.54
C LEU A 77 -17.36 -36.19 1.67
N ILE A 78 -16.57 -37.26 1.80
CA ILE A 78 -16.68 -38.21 2.92
C ILE A 78 -16.45 -37.49 4.25
N GLY A 79 -15.43 -36.64 4.33
CA GLY A 79 -15.19 -35.81 5.52
C GLY A 79 -16.36 -34.87 5.84
N SER A 80 -16.99 -34.27 4.82
CA SER A 80 -18.17 -33.41 4.97
C SER A 80 -19.39 -34.18 5.49
N VAL A 81 -19.63 -35.38 4.97
CA VAL A 81 -20.70 -36.28 5.44
C VAL A 81 -20.43 -36.74 6.86
N TYR A 82 -19.20 -37.13 7.19
CA TYR A 82 -18.80 -37.50 8.54
C TYR A 82 -19.11 -36.39 9.54
N ARG A 83 -18.73 -35.14 9.22
CA ARG A 83 -19.03 -33.97 10.05
C ARG A 83 -20.51 -33.67 10.20
N LEU A 84 -21.29 -33.83 9.12
CA LEU A 84 -22.74 -33.67 9.21
C LEU A 84 -23.35 -34.58 10.30
N PHE A 85 -22.85 -35.82 10.40
CA PHE A 85 -23.35 -36.80 11.38
C PHE A 85 -22.74 -36.68 12.77
N HIS A 86 -21.52 -36.14 12.93
CA HIS A 86 -20.82 -36.10 14.23
C HIS A 86 -20.75 -34.71 14.87
N GLU A 87 -20.78 -33.64 14.07
CA GLU A 87 -20.61 -32.26 14.52
C GLU A 87 -21.85 -31.39 14.22
N GLU A 88 -22.89 -31.95 13.59
CA GLU A 88 -24.09 -31.24 13.11
C GLU A 88 -23.79 -30.05 12.17
N ASP A 89 -22.54 -29.93 11.68
CA ASP A 89 -22.12 -28.95 10.68
C ASP A 89 -21.41 -29.68 9.52
N PRO A 90 -22.04 -29.80 8.35
CA PRO A 90 -21.43 -30.45 7.18
C PRO A 90 -20.19 -29.73 6.67
N GLY A 91 -19.98 -28.45 7.04
CA GLY A 91 -18.78 -27.74 6.65
C GLY A 91 -18.69 -27.37 5.18
N TYR A 92 -19.81 -27.27 4.46
CA TYR A 92 -19.86 -27.07 3.00
C TYR A 92 -18.92 -25.97 2.49
N THR A 93 -18.80 -24.87 3.22
CA THR A 93 -17.93 -23.75 2.83
C THR A 93 -16.44 -24.10 2.84
N THR A 94 -16.01 -25.05 3.69
CA THR A 94 -14.64 -25.55 3.76
C THR A 94 -14.37 -26.54 2.63
N THR A 95 -15.32 -27.45 2.38
CA THR A 95 -15.27 -28.36 1.23
C THR A 95 -15.18 -27.58 -0.08
N LEU A 96 -16.03 -26.56 -0.25
CA LEU A 96 -16.02 -25.70 -1.42
C LEU A 96 -14.72 -24.91 -1.56
N SER A 97 -14.19 -24.34 -0.46
CA SER A 97 -12.92 -23.58 -0.52
C SER A 97 -11.72 -24.48 -0.83
N MET A 98 -11.73 -25.75 -0.42
CA MET A 98 -10.70 -26.73 -0.80
C MET A 98 -10.78 -27.13 -2.26
N ILE A 99 -11.99 -27.37 -2.78
CA ILE A 99 -12.20 -27.63 -4.21
C ILE A 99 -11.72 -26.42 -5.02
N LEU A 100 -12.03 -25.20 -4.56
CA LEU A 100 -11.54 -23.98 -5.19
C LEU A 100 -10.02 -23.86 -5.14
N ALA A 101 -9.38 -24.23 -4.03
CA ALA A 101 -7.92 -24.26 -3.93
C ALA A 101 -7.30 -25.19 -5.00
N MET A 102 -7.93 -26.35 -5.24
CA MET A 102 -7.53 -27.27 -6.29
C MET A 102 -7.74 -26.67 -7.69
N VAL A 103 -8.88 -26.01 -7.94
CA VAL A 103 -9.17 -25.34 -9.22
C VAL A 103 -8.17 -24.22 -9.50
N VAL A 104 -7.88 -23.35 -8.53
CA VAL A 104 -6.90 -22.28 -8.74
C VAL A 104 -5.48 -22.84 -8.93
N GLY A 105 -5.13 -23.96 -8.28
CA GLY A 105 -3.88 -24.67 -8.55
C GLY A 105 -3.77 -25.16 -10.00
N ILE A 106 -4.80 -25.83 -10.52
CA ILE A 106 -4.86 -26.23 -11.94
C ILE A 106 -4.70 -25.01 -12.84
N LEU A 107 -5.42 -23.93 -12.55
CA LEU A 107 -5.33 -22.68 -13.31
C LEU A 107 -3.95 -22.04 -13.22
N SER A 108 -3.21 -22.17 -12.12
CA SER A 108 -1.85 -21.62 -12.00
C SER A 108 -0.91 -22.17 -13.07
N TYR A 109 -1.15 -23.40 -13.56
CA TYR A 109 -0.38 -23.98 -14.65
C TYR A 109 -0.70 -23.34 -16.01
N TYR A 110 -1.98 -23.16 -16.33
CA TYR A 110 -2.44 -22.69 -17.64
C TYR A 110 -2.42 -21.16 -17.77
N ASN A 111 -2.86 -20.46 -16.72
CA ASN A 111 -2.94 -19.01 -16.68
C ASN A 111 -2.83 -18.51 -15.23
N PHE A 112 -1.62 -18.16 -14.82
CA PHE A 112 -1.35 -17.69 -13.46
C PHE A 112 -2.09 -16.39 -13.12
N VAL A 113 -2.29 -15.49 -14.09
CA VAL A 113 -3.02 -14.22 -13.89
C VAL A 113 -4.48 -14.51 -13.50
N LEU A 114 -5.14 -15.41 -14.24
CA LEU A 114 -6.52 -15.81 -13.97
C LEU A 114 -6.65 -16.53 -12.62
N SER A 115 -5.69 -17.41 -12.30
CA SER A 115 -5.62 -18.10 -11.00
C SER A 115 -5.56 -17.11 -9.82
N ILE A 116 -4.69 -16.10 -9.92
CA ILE A 116 -4.56 -15.05 -8.90
C ILE A 116 -5.87 -14.26 -8.79
N ALA A 117 -6.46 -13.83 -9.92
CA ALA A 117 -7.72 -13.07 -9.91
C ALA A 117 -8.86 -13.82 -9.21
N ILE A 118 -9.07 -15.08 -9.58
CA ILE A 118 -10.11 -15.93 -9.01
C ILE A 118 -9.87 -16.14 -7.52
N SER A 119 -8.63 -16.44 -7.11
CA SER A 119 -8.30 -16.64 -5.69
C SER A 119 -8.65 -15.41 -4.83
N VAL A 120 -8.38 -14.21 -5.34
CA VAL A 120 -8.67 -12.96 -4.67
C VAL A 120 -10.17 -12.63 -4.66
N ILE A 121 -10.89 -12.84 -5.77
CA ILE A 121 -12.35 -12.67 -5.80
C ILE A 121 -13.00 -13.58 -4.74
N PHE A 122 -12.58 -14.83 -4.66
CA PHE A 122 -13.08 -15.74 -3.63
C PHE A 122 -12.70 -15.33 -2.22
N LEU A 123 -11.49 -14.81 -2.00
CA LEU A 123 -11.12 -14.25 -0.70
C LEU A 123 -12.08 -13.10 -0.31
N ILE A 124 -12.45 -12.22 -1.23
CA ILE A 124 -13.42 -11.14 -0.96
C ILE A 124 -14.79 -11.71 -0.58
N ILE A 125 -15.31 -12.67 -1.36
CA ILE A 125 -16.61 -13.32 -1.10
C ILE A 125 -16.60 -14.00 0.27
N LEU A 126 -15.57 -14.80 0.56
CA LEU A 126 -15.42 -15.53 1.82
C LEU A 126 -15.22 -14.58 3.01
N SER A 127 -14.53 -13.45 2.82
CA SER A 127 -14.30 -12.43 3.84
C SER A 127 -15.54 -11.58 4.14
N THR A 128 -16.47 -11.46 3.18
CA THR A 128 -17.71 -10.67 3.35
C THR A 128 -18.70 -11.36 4.31
N LYS A 129 -18.58 -12.68 4.50
CA LYS A 129 -19.46 -13.44 5.40
C LYS A 129 -19.05 -13.28 6.87
N LYS A 130 -19.33 -12.12 7.44
CA LYS A 130 -19.22 -11.86 8.89
C LYS A 130 -20.23 -10.79 9.34
N GLN A 131 -21.52 -11.10 9.27
CA GLN A 131 -22.50 -10.65 10.25
C GLN A 131 -22.81 -11.81 11.20
N PHE A 132 -23.07 -11.48 12.46
CA PHE A 132 -23.35 -12.35 13.61
C PHE A 132 -22.14 -12.78 14.47
N TYR A 133 -22.37 -12.55 15.77
CA TYR A 133 -21.56 -12.70 16.98
C TYR A 133 -20.37 -11.75 17.22
N LYS A 134 -20.61 -10.90 18.23
CA LYS A 134 -19.66 -10.10 19.01
C LYS A 134 -18.85 -11.03 19.88
N ILE A 135 -17.57 -11.17 19.56
CA ILE A 135 -16.43 -11.34 20.48
C ILE A 135 -15.21 -11.30 19.54
N LYS A 136 -14.25 -10.39 19.81
CA LYS A 136 -13.09 -9.99 18.98
C LYS A 136 -13.32 -8.89 17.91
N GLU A 137 -13.99 -7.79 18.26
CA GLU A 137 -14.17 -6.62 17.36
C GLU A 137 -12.83 -6.01 16.86
N LEU A 138 -11.74 -6.09 17.64
CA LEU A 138 -10.45 -5.49 17.27
C LEU A 138 -9.64 -6.32 16.25
N GLN A 139 -9.50 -7.65 16.44
CA GLN A 139 -8.84 -8.53 15.45
C GLN A 139 -9.61 -8.60 14.13
N ARG A 140 -10.93 -8.38 14.15
CA ARG A 140 -11.80 -8.45 12.97
C ARG A 140 -11.58 -7.25 12.03
N ILE A 141 -11.39 -6.04 12.56
CA ILE A 141 -11.18 -4.82 11.77
C ILE A 141 -9.85 -4.87 11.01
N GLU A 142 -8.78 -5.31 11.67
CA GLU A 142 -7.44 -5.35 11.10
C GLU A 142 -7.33 -6.41 9.99
N TRP A 143 -7.93 -7.59 10.20
CA TRP A 143 -8.00 -8.63 9.17
C TRP A 143 -8.77 -8.21 7.93
N THR A 144 -9.96 -7.62 8.14
CA THR A 144 -10.81 -7.18 7.03
C THR A 144 -10.09 -6.12 6.21
N GLY A 145 -9.36 -5.20 6.86
CA GLY A 145 -8.49 -4.25 6.16
C GLY A 145 -7.37 -4.94 5.37
N THR A 146 -6.70 -5.94 5.95
CA THR A 146 -5.64 -6.70 5.26
C THR A 146 -6.15 -7.39 3.99
N VAL A 147 -7.29 -8.07 4.10
CA VAL A 147 -7.94 -8.72 2.96
C VAL A 147 -8.36 -7.70 1.90
N GLN A 148 -8.95 -6.58 2.31
CA GLN A 148 -9.33 -5.50 1.41
C GLN A 148 -8.12 -4.89 0.69
N PHE A 149 -6.99 -4.72 1.38
CA PHE A 149 -5.76 -4.23 0.78
C PHE A 149 -5.23 -5.20 -0.28
N ILE A 150 -5.10 -6.49 0.05
CA ILE A 150 -4.67 -7.52 -0.90
C ILE A 150 -5.62 -7.53 -2.11
N ALA A 151 -6.93 -7.48 -1.86
CA ALA A 151 -7.94 -7.43 -2.90
C ALA A 151 -7.76 -6.23 -3.82
N ILE A 152 -7.66 -5.02 -3.27
CA ILE A 152 -7.48 -3.80 -4.07
C ILE A 152 -6.21 -3.86 -4.90
N VAL A 153 -5.07 -4.22 -4.28
CA VAL A 153 -3.77 -4.28 -4.97
C VAL A 153 -3.81 -5.29 -6.12
N VAL A 154 -4.31 -6.49 -5.86
CA VAL A 154 -4.34 -7.56 -6.85
C VAL A 154 -5.36 -7.27 -7.95
N LEU A 155 -6.55 -6.78 -7.61
CA LEU A 155 -7.55 -6.42 -8.61
C LEU A 155 -7.06 -5.27 -9.48
N LEU A 156 -6.43 -4.23 -8.91
CA LEU A 156 -5.88 -3.13 -9.71
C LEU A 156 -4.76 -3.59 -10.64
N LEU A 157 -3.88 -4.51 -10.21
CA LEU A 157 -2.81 -5.02 -11.06
C LEU A 157 -3.29 -5.96 -12.16
N ILE A 158 -4.35 -6.75 -11.92
CA ILE A 158 -4.85 -7.73 -12.88
C ILE A 158 -5.90 -7.14 -13.82
N LEU A 159 -6.85 -6.36 -13.29
CA LEU A 159 -7.94 -5.81 -14.09
C LEU A 159 -7.49 -4.69 -15.03
N ILE A 160 -6.31 -4.12 -14.79
CA ILE A 160 -5.79 -3.03 -15.60
C ILE A 160 -4.62 -3.56 -16.45
N PRO A 161 -4.87 -3.80 -17.75
CA PRO A 161 -3.85 -4.19 -18.71
C PRO A 161 -2.62 -3.27 -18.69
N GLU A 162 -1.48 -3.83 -19.06
CA GLU A 162 -0.18 -3.14 -19.04
C GLU A 162 -0.06 -2.01 -20.06
N ASP A 163 -0.87 -2.10 -21.13
CA ASP A 163 -0.83 -1.29 -22.33
C ASP A 163 -1.93 -0.21 -22.39
N ILE A 164 -2.76 -0.07 -21.35
CA ILE A 164 -3.75 1.01 -21.32
C ILE A 164 -3.05 2.36 -21.19
N VAL A 165 -3.19 3.16 -22.24
CA VAL A 165 -2.80 4.57 -22.29
C VAL A 165 -4.06 5.43 -22.38
N ILE A 166 -4.22 6.36 -21.45
CA ILE A 166 -5.31 7.34 -21.42
C ILE A 166 -4.69 8.71 -21.55
N VAL A 167 -4.90 9.40 -22.68
CA VAL A 167 -4.35 10.75 -22.92
C VAL A 167 -2.84 10.77 -22.61
N ASN A 168 -2.06 10.02 -23.39
CA ASN A 168 -0.61 9.77 -23.27
C ASN A 168 -0.06 9.25 -21.93
N ILE A 169 -0.90 9.11 -20.91
CA ILE A 169 -0.52 8.61 -19.60
C ILE A 169 -0.69 7.09 -19.56
N ASN A 170 0.40 6.39 -19.28
CA ASN A 170 0.36 4.96 -19.01
C ASN A 170 -0.34 4.70 -17.65
N LEU A 171 -1.51 4.06 -17.70
CA LEU A 171 -2.33 3.85 -16.51
C LEU A 171 -1.69 2.86 -15.54
N ARG A 172 -0.90 1.89 -16.02
CA ARG A 172 -0.19 0.93 -15.19
C ARG A 172 0.84 1.62 -14.29
N SER A 173 1.56 2.61 -14.79
CA SER A 173 2.56 3.37 -14.03
C SER A 173 1.92 4.14 -12.87
N VAL A 174 0.78 4.79 -13.15
CA VAL A 174 -0.07 5.46 -12.15
C VAL A 174 -0.48 4.50 -11.03
N ILE A 175 -0.93 3.30 -11.39
CA ILE A 175 -1.41 2.29 -10.44
C ILE A 175 -0.27 1.78 -9.57
N ILE A 176 0.92 1.55 -10.12
CA ILE A 176 2.10 1.14 -9.35
C ILE A 176 2.44 2.20 -8.29
N ILE A 177 2.41 3.49 -8.66
CA ILE A 177 2.60 4.60 -7.71
C ILE A 177 1.52 4.55 -6.62
N PHE A 178 0.24 4.43 -7.00
CA PHE A 178 -0.88 4.40 -6.06
C PHE A 178 -0.80 3.21 -5.09
N ILE A 179 -0.51 2.01 -5.59
CA ILE A 179 -0.34 0.79 -4.80
C ILE A 179 0.85 0.92 -3.85
N THR A 180 1.96 1.49 -4.31
CA THR A 180 3.14 1.74 -3.47
C THR A 180 2.78 2.61 -2.26
N ILE A 181 2.02 3.68 -2.49
CA ILE A 181 1.57 4.58 -1.43
C ILE A 181 0.63 3.86 -0.46
N LEU A 182 -0.32 3.07 -0.97
CA LEU A 182 -1.21 2.26 -0.15
C LEU A 182 -0.45 1.24 0.70
N ALA A 183 0.56 0.57 0.11
CA ALA A 183 1.38 -0.43 0.79
C ALA A 183 2.16 0.20 1.94
N ILE A 184 2.90 1.28 1.68
CA ILE A 184 3.64 2.04 2.71
C ILE A 184 2.68 2.45 3.84
N LYS A 185 1.49 2.95 3.48
CA LYS A 185 0.47 3.39 4.44
C LYS A 185 0.00 2.25 5.34
N TYR A 186 -0.34 1.12 4.73
CA TYR A 186 -0.84 -0.05 5.45
C TYR A 186 0.23 -0.67 6.37
N PHE A 187 1.45 -0.91 5.87
CA PHE A 187 2.53 -1.48 6.67
C PHE A 187 2.93 -0.56 7.82
N SER A 188 2.96 0.74 7.61
CA SER A 188 3.28 1.70 8.68
C SER A 188 2.22 1.71 9.78
N TYR A 189 0.94 1.64 9.41
CA TYR A 189 -0.15 1.44 10.38
C TYR A 189 -0.03 0.12 11.13
N PHE A 190 0.27 -0.97 10.42
CA PHE A 190 0.43 -2.28 11.04
C PHE A 190 1.59 -2.29 12.05
N LEU A 191 2.75 -1.73 11.67
CA LEU A 191 3.90 -1.59 12.57
C LEU A 191 3.58 -0.73 13.80
N LEU A 192 2.88 0.40 13.63
CA LEU A 192 2.43 1.23 14.76
C LEU A 192 1.56 0.45 15.74
N ARG A 193 0.66 -0.38 15.21
CA ARG A 193 -0.32 -1.10 16.00
C ARG A 193 0.31 -2.23 16.82
N TYR A 194 1.28 -2.93 16.25
CA TYR A 194 1.95 -4.07 16.87
C TYR A 194 3.25 -3.70 17.60
N SER A 195 3.72 -2.46 17.48
CA SER A 195 4.86 -1.99 18.25
C SER A 195 4.54 -1.98 19.75
N ALA A 196 5.40 -2.63 20.54
CA ALA A 196 5.33 -2.56 22.00
C ALA A 196 5.68 -1.14 22.51
N GLU A 197 6.39 -0.36 21.71
CA GLU A 197 6.95 0.94 22.09
C GLU A 197 5.98 2.08 21.81
N HIS A 198 5.17 2.41 22.82
CA HIS A 198 4.22 3.52 22.77
C HIS A 198 4.87 4.86 23.11
N ASN A 199 6.09 5.11 22.62
CA ASN A 199 6.79 6.38 22.82
C ASN A 199 6.53 7.34 21.64
N LEU A 200 6.64 8.65 21.91
CA LEU A 200 6.36 9.69 20.92
C LEU A 200 7.20 9.56 19.64
N TYR A 201 8.43 9.07 19.75
CA TYR A 201 9.35 8.98 18.62
C TYR A 201 8.84 7.97 17.58
N TYR A 202 8.58 6.72 18.00
CA TYR A 202 8.08 5.69 17.07
C TYR A 202 6.74 6.05 16.46
N ILE A 203 5.85 6.64 17.27
CA ILE A 203 4.52 6.99 16.78
C ILE A 203 4.59 8.11 15.74
N SER A 204 5.44 9.11 15.97
CA SER A 204 5.66 10.19 15.00
C SER A 204 6.35 9.67 13.74
N LEU A 205 7.32 8.78 13.88
CA LEU A 205 8.09 8.21 12.77
C LEU A 205 7.18 7.36 11.88
N LEU A 206 6.59 6.30 12.41
CA LEU A 206 5.76 5.40 11.61
C LEU A 206 4.44 6.07 11.17
N GLY A 207 3.91 7.00 11.97
CA GLY A 207 2.70 7.74 11.63
C GLY A 207 2.88 8.67 10.43
N GLY A 208 4.06 9.29 10.26
CA GLY A 208 4.32 10.10 9.07
C GLY A 208 4.50 9.28 7.79
N PHE A 209 5.02 8.05 7.86
CA PHE A 209 4.95 7.12 6.73
C PHE A 209 3.51 6.74 6.39
N ALA A 210 2.70 6.44 7.42
CA ALA A 210 1.30 6.06 7.25
C ALA A 210 0.46 7.19 6.63
N HIS A 211 0.25 8.26 7.40
CA HIS A 211 -0.56 9.40 7.01
C HIS A 211 -0.15 10.61 7.83
N SER A 212 0.62 11.52 7.23
CA SER A 212 1.18 12.68 7.92
C SER A 212 0.12 13.61 8.51
N GLU A 213 -1.00 13.82 7.81
CA GLU A 213 -2.08 14.73 8.23
C GLU A 213 -2.82 14.15 9.44
N ALA A 214 -3.30 12.91 9.35
CA ALA A 214 -4.00 12.24 10.44
C ALA A 214 -3.12 12.08 11.69
N THR A 215 -1.85 11.69 11.50
CA THR A 215 -0.88 11.59 12.59
C THR A 215 -0.61 12.95 13.22
N THR A 216 -0.52 14.02 12.41
CA THR A 216 -0.32 15.38 12.92
C THR A 216 -1.49 15.82 13.81
N MET A 217 -2.72 15.58 13.37
CA MET A 217 -3.91 15.90 14.18
C MET A 217 -3.93 15.09 15.49
N GLN A 218 -3.74 13.78 15.43
CA GLN A 218 -3.74 12.91 16.61
C GLN A 218 -2.64 13.29 17.62
N LEU A 219 -1.43 13.59 17.14
CA LEU A 219 -0.33 14.05 18.00
C LEU A 219 -0.63 15.43 18.61
N ALA A 220 -1.25 16.35 17.86
CA ALA A 220 -1.60 17.66 18.40
C ALA A 220 -2.72 17.58 19.44
N GLU A 221 -3.74 16.75 19.21
CA GLU A 221 -4.88 16.51 20.10
C GLU A 221 -4.45 15.98 21.47
N ILE A 222 -3.44 15.12 21.52
CA ILE A 222 -2.89 14.58 22.77
C ILE A 222 -1.76 15.44 23.37
N GLY A 223 -1.53 16.63 22.81
CA GLY A 223 -0.52 17.56 23.33
C GLY A 223 0.93 17.08 23.13
N ALA A 224 1.24 16.38 22.03
CA ALA A 224 2.61 16.10 21.64
C ALA A 224 3.41 17.40 21.42
N SER A 225 4.73 17.31 21.44
CA SER A 225 5.56 18.47 21.15
C SER A 225 5.62 18.77 19.65
N SER A 226 5.86 20.03 19.26
CA SER A 226 6.02 20.40 17.85
C SER A 226 7.16 19.64 17.14
N ALA A 227 8.17 19.17 17.88
CA ALA A 227 9.22 18.29 17.35
C ALA A 227 8.70 16.91 16.90
N SER A 228 7.58 16.45 17.47
CA SER A 228 6.89 15.23 17.03
C SER A 228 6.26 15.44 15.65
N ILE A 229 5.66 16.61 15.41
CA ILE A 229 5.15 16.98 14.08
C ILE A 229 6.29 17.20 13.09
N TRP A 230 7.42 17.74 13.56
CA TRP A 230 8.62 17.85 12.73
C TRP A 230 9.10 16.48 12.26
N LEU A 231 9.12 15.47 13.14
CA LEU A 231 9.46 14.08 12.79
C LEU A 231 8.46 13.45 11.79
N VAL A 232 7.17 13.75 11.93
CA VAL A 232 6.14 13.35 10.96
C VAL A 232 6.41 13.92 9.57
N ILE A 233 6.84 15.18 9.50
CA ILE A 233 7.22 15.83 8.23
C ILE A 233 8.40 15.09 7.59
N GLN A 234 9.42 14.73 8.36
CA GLN A 234 10.61 14.09 7.78
C GLN A 234 10.35 12.68 7.26
N THR A 235 9.48 11.93 7.93
CA THR A 235 9.10 10.59 7.46
C THR A 235 8.16 10.65 6.27
N MET A 236 7.30 11.67 6.17
CA MET A 236 6.56 11.97 4.95
C MET A 236 7.50 12.26 3.78
N LEU A 237 8.57 13.05 3.99
CA LEU A 237 9.60 13.29 2.98
C LEU A 237 10.36 12.00 2.64
N GLY A 238 10.81 11.26 3.64
CA GLY A 238 11.55 10.00 3.44
C GLY A 238 10.78 8.95 2.65
N ARG A 239 9.45 8.83 2.86
CA ARG A 239 8.63 7.90 2.06
C ARG A 239 8.61 8.26 0.57
N MET A 240 8.87 9.52 0.21
CA MET A 240 8.89 9.96 -1.18
C MET A 240 9.99 9.25 -1.99
N ILE A 241 11.09 8.87 -1.33
CA ILE A 241 12.14 8.05 -1.95
C ILE A 241 11.57 6.69 -2.39
N LEU A 242 10.75 6.04 -1.55
CA LEU A 242 10.12 4.76 -1.89
C LEU A 242 9.11 4.88 -3.03
N ILE A 243 8.34 5.98 -3.05
CA ILE A 243 7.37 6.26 -4.11
C ILE A 243 8.09 6.44 -5.46
N LEU A 244 9.14 7.26 -5.48
CA LEU A 244 9.90 7.51 -6.71
C LEU A 244 10.72 6.28 -7.14
N LEU A 245 11.23 5.48 -6.21
CA LEU A 245 11.97 4.25 -6.52
C LEU A 245 11.14 3.24 -7.32
N LEU A 246 9.85 3.13 -7.01
CA LEU A 246 8.94 2.20 -7.70
C LEU A 246 8.16 2.86 -8.84
N GLY A 247 8.01 4.19 -8.80
CA GLY A 247 7.15 4.93 -9.71
C GLY A 247 7.85 5.74 -10.79
N ALA A 248 9.02 6.32 -10.51
CA ALA A 248 9.77 7.16 -11.44
C ALA A 248 11.25 7.24 -11.04
N VAL A 249 11.99 6.17 -11.34
CA VAL A 249 13.42 6.04 -11.03
C VAL A 249 14.24 7.16 -11.65
N GLU A 250 13.89 7.61 -12.85
CA GLU A 250 14.54 8.74 -13.51
C GLU A 250 14.35 10.06 -12.76
N LEU A 251 13.22 10.27 -12.08
CA LEU A 251 13.05 11.46 -11.24
C LEU A 251 13.75 11.28 -9.89
N LEU A 252 13.81 10.05 -9.38
CA LEU A 252 14.52 9.73 -8.14
C LEU A 252 15.99 10.15 -8.20
N GLN A 253 16.69 9.93 -9.31
CA GLN A 253 18.13 10.23 -9.42
C GLN A 253 18.43 11.70 -9.06
N TYR A 254 17.52 12.61 -9.39
CA TYR A 254 17.64 14.02 -9.07
C TYR A 254 17.00 14.36 -7.72
N ALA A 255 15.84 13.79 -7.40
CA ALA A 255 15.12 14.11 -6.17
C ALA A 255 15.77 13.50 -4.90
N PHE A 256 16.65 12.52 -5.06
CA PHE A 256 17.27 11.78 -3.97
C PHE A 256 18.05 12.69 -3.01
N LEU A 257 18.95 13.53 -3.53
CA LEU A 257 19.77 14.41 -2.70
C LEU A 257 18.93 15.42 -1.91
N PRO A 258 17.99 16.18 -2.52
CA PRO A 258 17.14 17.11 -1.79
C PRO A 258 16.31 16.46 -0.68
N ILE A 259 15.70 15.31 -0.98
CA ILE A 259 14.84 14.60 -0.03
C ILE A 259 15.67 14.00 1.09
N LEU A 260 16.77 13.31 0.76
CA LEU A 260 17.61 12.64 1.76
C LEU A 260 18.25 13.65 2.71
N LEU A 261 18.83 14.72 2.19
CA LEU A 261 19.48 15.75 3.01
C LEU A 261 18.47 16.40 3.96
N THR A 262 17.32 16.80 3.44
CA THR A 262 16.27 17.44 4.24
C THR A 262 15.74 16.48 5.32
N ALA A 263 15.39 15.25 4.92
CA ALA A 263 14.85 14.24 5.82
C ALA A 263 15.83 13.87 6.92
N THR A 264 17.11 13.66 6.59
CA THR A 264 18.14 13.24 7.56
C THR A 264 18.43 14.32 8.60
N VAL A 265 18.58 15.59 8.19
CA VAL A 265 18.80 16.71 9.11
C VAL A 265 17.62 16.85 10.07
N GLY A 266 16.39 16.83 9.56
CA GLY A 266 15.21 16.93 10.40
C GLY A 266 14.99 15.70 11.29
N LEU A 267 15.32 14.49 10.80
CA LEU A 267 15.21 13.23 11.56
C LEU A 267 16.16 13.27 12.75
N PHE A 268 17.41 13.66 12.51
CA PHE A 268 18.43 13.79 13.55
C PHE A 268 18.05 14.88 14.56
N GLY A 269 17.65 16.07 14.09
CA GLY A 269 17.18 17.16 14.96
C GLY A 269 15.98 16.76 15.82
N SER A 270 14.99 16.10 15.21
CA SER A 270 13.81 15.59 15.94
C SER A 270 14.19 14.52 16.96
N PHE A 271 15.08 13.58 16.60
CA PHE A 271 15.57 12.55 17.50
C PHE A 271 16.26 13.15 18.73
N LEU A 272 17.16 14.13 18.54
CA LEU A 272 17.86 14.78 19.65
C LEU A 272 16.91 15.45 20.64
N ILE A 273 15.80 16.02 20.15
CA ILE A 273 14.78 16.67 21.00
C ILE A 273 13.86 15.65 21.68
N LEU A 274 13.54 14.55 21.01
CA LEU A 274 12.56 13.56 21.46
C LEU A 274 13.16 12.43 22.31
N LYS A 275 14.45 12.11 22.17
CA LYS A 275 15.12 10.98 22.85
C LYS A 275 14.96 10.99 24.37
N ASN A 276 14.87 12.19 24.96
CA ASN A 276 14.74 12.36 26.41
C ASN A 276 13.28 12.52 26.87
N LYS A 277 12.31 12.60 25.94
CA LYS A 277 10.89 12.79 26.28
C LYS A 277 10.21 11.45 26.47
N LYS A 278 10.11 11.03 27.73
CA LYS A 278 9.28 9.88 28.13
C LYS A 278 7.81 10.30 28.21
N THR A 279 7.09 10.23 27.10
CA THR A 279 5.63 10.22 27.13
C THR A 279 5.16 8.90 26.56
N LYS A 280 4.69 8.01 27.44
CA LYS A 280 3.89 6.86 27.03
C LYS A 280 2.53 7.40 26.62
N LEU A 281 2.25 7.39 25.32
CA LEU A 281 0.95 7.80 24.83
C LEU A 281 0.07 6.57 24.68
N LYS A 282 -1.06 6.56 25.38
CA LYS A 282 -2.14 5.64 25.05
C LYS A 282 -2.82 6.19 23.80
N PHE A 283 -2.30 5.84 22.63
CA PHE A 283 -3.01 6.08 21.36
C PHE A 283 -4.29 5.25 21.40
N ARG A 284 -5.39 5.90 21.81
CA ARG A 284 -6.67 5.21 22.03
C ARG A 284 -7.41 4.92 20.72
N LYS A 285 -7.03 5.56 19.62
CA LYS A 285 -7.61 5.39 18.28
C LYS A 285 -6.56 5.66 17.19
N ILE A 286 -5.77 4.65 16.81
CA ILE A 286 -5.15 4.65 15.48
C ILE A 286 -6.23 4.13 14.53
N GLU A 287 -6.86 5.03 13.78
CA GLU A 287 -7.85 4.63 12.78
C GLU A 287 -7.18 3.78 11.70
N ASN A 288 -7.82 2.68 11.32
CA ASN A 288 -7.35 1.85 10.23
C ASN A 288 -7.31 2.72 8.95
N PRO A 289 -6.16 2.90 8.29
CA PRO A 289 -6.03 3.69 7.07
C PRO A 289 -6.87 3.15 5.90
N LEU A 290 -7.32 1.90 6.02
CA LEU A 290 -8.20 1.18 5.10
C LEU A 290 -9.66 1.17 5.56
N SER A 291 -10.02 1.94 6.60
CA SER A 291 -11.43 2.20 6.87
C SER A 291 -12.07 2.83 5.64
N VAL A 292 -13.35 2.52 5.37
CA VAL A 292 -14.05 3.02 4.17
C VAL A 292 -13.95 4.54 4.04
N LYS A 293 -14.10 5.27 5.15
CA LYS A 293 -13.97 6.73 5.18
C LYS A 293 -12.57 7.20 4.80
N SER A 294 -11.52 6.63 5.42
CA SER A 294 -10.13 6.98 5.11
C SER A 294 -9.75 6.60 3.68
N ALA A 295 -10.27 5.48 3.17
CA ALA A 295 -10.04 5.01 1.81
C ALA A 295 -10.72 5.91 0.78
N LEU A 296 -11.94 6.40 1.03
CA LEU A 296 -12.65 7.33 0.14
C LEU A 296 -11.95 8.68 0.04
N ILE A 297 -11.56 9.28 1.18
CA ILE A 297 -10.83 10.56 1.19
C ILE A 297 -9.51 10.42 0.44
N PHE A 298 -8.77 9.34 0.73
CA PHE A 298 -7.53 9.03 0.07
C PHE A 298 -7.75 8.86 -1.44
N THR A 299 -8.55 7.88 -1.86
CA THR A 299 -8.81 7.61 -3.30
C THR A 299 -9.32 8.86 -4.02
N GLY A 300 -10.20 9.65 -3.41
CA GLY A 300 -10.69 10.90 -3.98
C GLY A 300 -9.59 11.93 -4.24
N THR A 301 -8.67 12.16 -3.29
CA THR A 301 -7.55 13.11 -3.50
C THR A 301 -6.60 12.68 -4.61
N TYR A 302 -6.34 11.37 -4.77
CA TYR A 302 -5.46 10.83 -5.81
C TYR A 302 -6.16 10.78 -7.16
N ALA A 303 -7.46 10.44 -7.18
CA ALA A 303 -8.29 10.52 -8.38
C ALA A 303 -8.37 11.98 -8.88
N LEU A 304 -8.50 12.95 -7.98
CA LEU A 304 -8.44 14.38 -8.35
C LEU A 304 -7.10 14.73 -8.99
N ALA A 305 -5.97 14.33 -8.38
CA ALA A 305 -4.65 14.56 -8.95
C ALA A 305 -4.50 13.97 -10.37
N LEU A 306 -5.04 12.77 -10.58
CA LEU A 306 -5.05 12.12 -11.90
C LEU A 306 -5.96 12.82 -12.90
N LEU A 307 -7.19 13.15 -12.51
CA LEU A 307 -8.13 13.86 -13.37
C LEU A 307 -7.56 15.20 -13.80
N VAL A 308 -6.92 15.93 -12.89
CA VAL A 308 -6.25 17.20 -13.23
C VAL A 308 -5.10 16.95 -14.21
N THR A 309 -4.30 15.88 -14.03
CA THR A 309 -3.24 15.54 -14.98
C THR A 309 -3.80 15.20 -16.38
N PHE A 310 -4.87 14.40 -16.46
CA PHE A 310 -5.55 14.07 -17.72
C PHE A 310 -6.10 15.31 -18.43
N ILE A 311 -6.72 16.23 -17.68
CA ILE A 311 -7.24 17.49 -18.22
C ILE A 311 -6.10 18.33 -18.81
N LEU A 312 -4.98 18.44 -18.10
CA LEU A 312 -3.84 19.22 -18.56
C LEU A 312 -3.21 18.63 -19.83
N ASP A 313 -3.08 17.30 -19.93
CA ASP A 313 -2.59 16.66 -21.16
C ASP A 313 -3.57 16.82 -22.32
N TYR A 314 -4.87 16.61 -22.08
CA TYR A 314 -5.89 16.69 -23.11
C TYR A 314 -5.95 18.07 -23.77
N PHE A 315 -5.81 19.14 -22.98
CA PHE A 315 -5.78 20.51 -23.48
C PHE A 315 -4.38 20.98 -23.91
N ILE A 316 -3.35 20.11 -23.84
CA ILE A 316 -1.95 20.42 -24.14
C ILE A 316 -1.49 21.70 -23.42
N LEU A 317 -1.96 21.87 -22.17
CA LEU A 317 -1.57 22.99 -21.36
C LEU A 317 -0.19 22.67 -20.81
N GLN A 318 0.87 23.29 -21.33
CA GLN A 318 2.25 23.18 -20.81
C GLN A 318 2.66 24.46 -20.08
N ASN A 319 1.76 25.01 -19.26
CA ASN A 319 2.01 26.24 -18.53
C ASN A 319 2.60 25.93 -17.15
N PHE A 320 3.92 26.00 -17.02
CA PHE A 320 4.64 25.73 -15.78
C PHE A 320 4.07 26.45 -14.53
N ILE A 321 3.58 27.68 -14.68
CA ILE A 321 2.99 28.46 -13.57
C ILE A 321 1.68 27.80 -13.10
N ALA A 322 0.83 27.36 -14.04
CA ALA A 322 -0.39 26.65 -13.70
C ALA A 322 -0.10 25.33 -12.98
N TYR A 323 0.88 24.56 -13.45
CA TYR A 323 1.28 23.31 -12.80
C TYR A 323 1.85 23.54 -11.41
N SER A 324 2.62 24.60 -11.22
CA SER A 324 3.14 25.02 -9.92
C SER A 324 2.01 25.34 -8.94
N PHE A 325 1.00 26.10 -9.38
CA PHE A 325 -0.18 26.42 -8.57
C PHE A 325 -1.01 25.17 -8.24
N ILE A 326 -1.24 24.29 -9.22
CA ILE A 326 -1.95 23.03 -9.03
C ILE A 326 -1.19 22.12 -8.06
N SER A 327 0.13 21.96 -8.23
CA SER A 327 0.96 21.15 -7.33
C SER A 327 0.88 21.68 -5.90
N PHE A 328 0.92 23.00 -5.71
CA PHE A 328 0.76 23.64 -4.42
C PHE A 328 -0.61 23.35 -3.79
N LEU A 329 -1.71 23.53 -4.55
CA LEU A 329 -3.07 23.27 -4.07
C LEU A 329 -3.29 21.80 -3.69
N ILE A 330 -2.86 20.86 -4.54
CA ILE A 330 -2.94 19.43 -4.23
C ILE A 330 -2.06 19.12 -3.01
N GLY A 331 -0.88 19.74 -2.90
CA GLY A 331 0.03 19.58 -1.78
C GLY A 331 -0.56 20.04 -0.44
N LEU A 332 -1.35 21.12 -0.44
CA LEU A 332 -2.11 21.55 0.74
C LEU A 332 -3.08 20.47 1.22
N LEU A 333 -3.65 19.68 0.32
CA LEU A 333 -4.52 18.54 0.66
C LEU A 333 -3.70 17.32 1.11
N SER A 334 -2.71 16.90 0.31
CA SER A 334 -1.84 15.77 0.62
C SER A 334 -0.54 15.82 -0.17
N GLY A 335 0.59 15.69 0.55
CA GLY A 335 1.89 15.56 -0.08
C GLY A 335 2.02 14.34 -1.00
N GLY A 336 1.30 13.25 -0.70
CA GLY A 336 1.31 12.05 -1.53
C GLY A 336 0.52 12.20 -2.85
N ALA A 337 -0.61 12.90 -2.81
CA ALA A 337 -1.38 13.19 -4.03
C ALA A 337 -0.63 14.17 -4.92
N SER A 338 0.03 15.17 -4.33
CA SER A 338 0.87 16.12 -5.07
C SER A 338 2.07 15.42 -5.70
N SER A 339 2.76 14.53 -4.98
CA SER A 339 3.82 13.72 -5.59
C SER A 339 3.32 12.85 -6.74
N LEU A 340 2.11 12.28 -6.62
CA LEU A 340 1.53 11.51 -7.71
C LEU A 340 1.33 12.41 -8.93
N PHE A 341 0.66 13.57 -8.77
CA PHE A 341 0.46 14.56 -9.84
C PHE A 341 1.75 14.90 -10.59
N VAL A 342 2.81 15.24 -9.84
CA VAL A 342 4.10 15.62 -10.46
C VAL A 342 4.77 14.44 -11.16
N THR A 343 4.74 13.27 -10.54
CA THR A 343 5.32 12.06 -11.12
C THR A 343 4.60 11.65 -12.39
N THR A 344 3.27 11.71 -12.40
CA THR A 344 2.47 11.38 -13.59
C THR A 344 2.68 12.39 -14.70
N ALA A 345 2.75 13.68 -14.38
CA ALA A 345 3.07 14.70 -15.38
C ALA A 345 4.47 14.50 -15.98
N PHE A 346 5.48 14.16 -15.17
CA PHE A 346 6.84 13.88 -15.64
C PHE A 346 6.90 12.66 -16.56
N LEU A 347 6.31 11.52 -16.14
CA LEU A 347 6.29 10.29 -16.94
C LEU A 347 5.54 10.43 -18.27
N SER A 348 4.62 11.40 -18.35
CA SER A 348 3.82 11.67 -19.55
C SER A 348 4.46 12.71 -20.45
N GLY A 349 5.65 13.21 -20.11
CA GLY A 349 6.37 14.21 -20.88
C GLY A 349 5.75 15.61 -20.84
N LEU A 350 4.79 15.88 -19.95
CA LEU A 350 4.17 17.21 -19.79
C LEU A 350 5.12 18.25 -19.20
N ILE A 351 6.08 17.77 -18.40
CA ILE A 351 7.07 18.59 -17.72
C ILE A 351 8.43 17.93 -17.83
N ASN A 352 9.48 18.75 -17.90
CA ASN A 352 10.85 18.27 -17.92
C ASN A 352 11.37 17.95 -16.49
N SER A 353 12.58 17.39 -16.38
CA SER A 353 13.16 16.96 -15.09
C SER A 353 13.39 18.09 -14.09
N GLY A 354 13.82 19.28 -14.54
CA GLY A 354 14.02 20.44 -13.67
C GLY A 354 12.69 21.02 -13.19
N GLN A 355 11.70 21.13 -14.08
CA GLN A 355 10.34 21.50 -13.72
C GLN A 355 9.73 20.51 -12.70
N ALA A 356 9.88 19.20 -12.93
CA ALA A 356 9.39 18.17 -12.02
C ALA A 356 10.00 18.30 -10.61
N LEU A 357 11.29 18.57 -10.49
CA LEU A 357 11.93 18.84 -9.21
C LEU A 357 11.34 20.06 -8.49
N ILE A 358 11.15 21.16 -9.21
CA ILE A 358 10.57 22.38 -8.63
C ILE A 358 9.13 22.13 -8.18
N LEU A 359 8.32 21.50 -9.02
CA LEU A 359 6.94 21.15 -8.70
C LEU A 359 6.85 20.21 -7.50
N LEU A 360 7.76 19.23 -7.38
CA LEU A 360 7.87 18.37 -6.21
C LEU A 360 8.19 19.19 -4.96
N ALA A 361 9.17 20.10 -5.02
CA ALA A 361 9.52 20.96 -3.90
C ALA A 361 8.36 21.88 -3.48
N ILE A 362 7.62 22.45 -4.45
CA ILE A 362 6.44 23.29 -4.20
C ILE A 362 5.33 22.47 -3.53
N GLY A 363 5.01 21.31 -4.08
CA GLY A 363 3.97 20.42 -3.54
C GLY A 363 4.28 19.92 -2.14
N LEU A 364 5.53 19.52 -1.90
CA LEU A 364 6.01 19.11 -0.58
C LEU A 364 6.06 20.28 0.39
N THR A 365 6.40 21.49 -0.06
CA THR A 365 6.35 22.72 0.76
C THR A 365 4.93 23.02 1.20
N ALA A 366 3.96 22.94 0.30
CA ALA A 366 2.54 23.08 0.63
C ALA A 366 2.10 22.03 1.66
N ALA A 367 2.53 20.78 1.45
CA ALA A 367 2.28 19.71 2.39
C ALA A 367 2.94 19.98 3.75
N ILE A 368 4.14 20.55 3.83
CA ILE A 368 4.78 20.92 5.10
C ILE A 368 3.95 22.00 5.81
N LEU A 369 3.55 23.05 5.10
CA LEU A 369 2.79 24.17 5.64
C LEU A 369 1.42 23.75 6.20
N ASN A 370 0.74 22.79 5.55
CA ASN A 370 -0.57 22.33 6.01
C ASN A 370 -0.54 21.76 7.46
N LYS A 371 0.63 21.31 7.95
CA LYS A 371 0.77 20.78 9.32
C LYS A 371 0.56 21.85 10.37
N ILE A 372 0.80 23.13 10.06
CA ILE A 372 0.46 24.25 10.96
C ILE A 372 -1.05 24.29 11.15
N PHE A 373 -1.81 24.27 10.06
CA PHE A 373 -3.26 24.33 10.10
C PHE A 373 -3.84 23.12 10.85
N TYR A 374 -3.48 21.90 10.43
CA TYR A 374 -4.00 20.67 11.05
C TYR A 374 -3.65 20.56 12.53
N SER A 375 -2.42 20.91 12.93
CA SER A 375 -2.04 20.81 14.34
C SER A 375 -2.69 21.89 15.21
N LEU A 376 -2.79 23.13 14.74
CA LEU A 376 -3.34 24.24 15.54
C LEU A 376 -4.85 24.19 15.69
N GLN A 377 -5.56 23.47 14.81
CA GLN A 377 -7.01 23.29 14.87
C GLN A 377 -7.43 22.39 16.05
N VAL A 378 -6.66 21.35 16.34
CA VAL A 378 -7.01 20.33 17.35
C VAL A 378 -6.06 20.31 18.54
N LEU A 379 -5.13 21.27 18.64
CA LEU A 379 -4.12 21.32 19.70
C LEU A 379 -4.77 21.26 21.10
N ASP A 380 -4.26 20.38 21.95
CA ASP A 380 -4.66 20.27 23.37
C ASP A 380 -4.72 21.66 24.03
N THR A 381 -5.85 21.97 24.65
CA THR A 381 -6.13 23.27 25.30
C THR A 381 -5.14 23.58 26.42
N LYS A 382 -4.48 22.56 26.99
CA LYS A 382 -3.43 22.74 28.00
C LYS A 382 -2.11 23.28 27.43
N LYS A 383 -1.92 23.27 26.12
CA LYS A 383 -0.71 23.79 25.46
C LYS A 383 -0.81 25.28 25.19
N ASN A 384 0.32 25.97 25.39
CA ASN A 384 0.47 27.33 24.90
C ASN A 384 0.56 27.33 23.36
N LYS A 385 -0.56 27.69 22.71
CA LYS A 385 -0.72 27.70 21.24
C LYS A 385 0.33 28.57 20.54
N LYS A 386 0.65 29.75 21.09
CA LYS A 386 1.63 30.68 20.51
C LYS A 386 3.03 30.08 20.54
N LYS A 387 3.47 29.56 21.70
CA LYS A 387 4.79 28.91 21.84
C LYS A 387 4.91 27.65 20.96
N TYR A 388 3.83 26.88 20.85
CA TYR A 388 3.78 25.70 19.98
C TYR A 388 3.94 26.09 18.50
N ALA A 389 3.15 27.08 18.04
CA ALA A 389 3.19 27.57 16.67
C ALA A 389 4.57 28.11 16.29
N ILE A 390 5.21 28.92 17.15
CA ILE A 390 6.53 29.50 16.90
C ILE A 390 7.57 28.40 16.68
N HIS A 391 7.63 27.39 17.56
CA HIS A 391 8.57 26.28 17.37
C HIS A 391 8.29 25.48 16.11
N LEU A 392 7.01 25.22 15.80
CA LEU A 392 6.65 24.47 14.59
C LEU A 392 7.05 25.23 13.33
N ILE A 393 6.76 26.54 13.26
CA ILE A 393 7.16 27.42 12.15
C ILE A 393 8.68 27.43 12.00
N PHE A 394 9.43 27.51 13.10
CA PHE A 394 10.89 27.45 13.07
C PHE A 394 11.39 26.13 12.44
N TYR A 395 10.88 24.98 12.90
CA TYR A 395 11.25 23.68 12.34
C TYR A 395 10.85 23.52 10.86
N GLN A 396 9.69 24.03 10.47
CA GLN A 396 9.25 24.01 9.08
C GLN A 396 10.10 24.92 8.20
N SER A 397 10.49 26.09 8.70
CA SER A 397 11.36 27.03 7.97
C SER A 397 12.71 26.38 7.66
N ILE A 398 13.31 25.68 8.61
CA ILE A 398 14.53 24.89 8.38
C ILE A 398 14.29 23.83 7.31
N THR A 399 13.19 23.08 7.40
CA THR A 399 12.87 21.98 6.46
C THR A 399 12.66 22.51 5.04
N ILE A 400 11.88 23.59 4.88
CA ILE A 400 11.59 24.22 3.59
C ILE A 400 12.85 24.84 3.02
N PHE A 401 13.65 25.54 3.83
CA PHE A 401 14.91 26.12 3.39
C PHE A 401 15.85 25.05 2.84
N LEU A 402 16.04 23.93 3.57
CA LEU A 402 16.88 22.83 3.12
C LEU A 402 16.32 22.18 1.84
N LEU A 403 15.01 21.93 1.78
CA LEU A 403 14.38 21.33 0.60
C LEU A 403 14.56 22.21 -0.64
N VAL A 404 14.25 23.50 -0.54
CA VAL A 404 14.33 24.44 -1.67
C VAL A 404 15.78 24.67 -2.09
N SER A 405 16.68 24.94 -1.14
CA SER A 405 18.10 25.19 -1.46
C SER A 405 18.78 23.96 -2.08
N SER A 406 18.54 22.77 -1.55
CA SER A 406 19.07 21.53 -2.13
C SER A 406 18.45 21.19 -3.48
N THR A 407 17.18 21.52 -3.71
CA THR A 407 16.53 21.38 -5.02
C THR A 407 17.19 22.28 -6.06
N ILE A 408 17.36 23.57 -5.74
CA ILE A 408 18.04 24.54 -6.63
C ILE A 408 19.49 24.11 -6.90
N LEU A 409 20.20 23.69 -5.86
CA LEU A 409 21.57 23.18 -5.99
C LEU A 409 21.64 21.97 -6.92
N THR A 410 20.70 21.04 -6.80
CA THR A 410 20.64 19.85 -7.66
C THR A 410 20.38 20.23 -9.12
N ILE A 411 19.44 21.15 -9.36
CA ILE A 411 19.17 21.64 -10.73
C ILE A 411 20.43 22.25 -11.35
N TYR A 412 21.19 23.02 -10.57
CA TYR A 412 22.45 23.59 -11.02
C TYR A 412 23.53 22.52 -11.28
N ILE A 413 23.74 21.59 -10.35
CA ILE A 413 24.76 20.52 -10.46
C ILE A 413 24.50 19.65 -11.69
N PHE A 414 23.24 19.29 -11.94
CA PHE A 414 22.86 18.43 -13.07
C PHE A 414 22.51 19.20 -14.34
N SER A 415 22.65 20.54 -14.34
CA SER A 415 22.31 21.41 -15.48
C SER A 415 20.90 21.13 -16.05
N LEU A 416 19.92 20.92 -15.17
CA LEU A 416 18.57 20.55 -15.59
C LEU A 416 17.83 21.77 -16.16
N PRO A 417 16.98 21.57 -17.19
CA PRO A 417 16.22 22.66 -17.80
C PRO A 417 15.20 23.27 -16.82
N PHE A 418 15.16 24.60 -16.76
CA PHE A 418 14.21 25.35 -15.92
C PHE A 418 12.89 25.68 -16.62
N LEU A 419 12.92 25.76 -17.96
CA LEU A 419 11.80 26.11 -18.84
C LEU A 419 11.56 24.98 -19.85
#